data_AF-A0A6I5A4W5-F1
#
_entry.id   AF-A0A6I5A4W5-F1
#
_cell.length_a   1.000
_cell.length_b   1.000
_cell.length_c   1.000
_cell.angle_alpha   90.00
_cell.angle_beta   90.00
_cell.angle_gamma   90.00
#
_symmetry.space_group_name_H-M   'P 1'
#
loop_
_entity.id
_entity.type
_entity.pdbx_description
1 polymer ?
#
loop_
_entity_poly.entity_id
_entity_poly.type
_entity_poly.pdbx_seq_one_letter_code
_entity_poly.pdbx_strand_id
1 'polypeptide(L)'
;MEMVVELLKRGIVGIGFAGIFTFIALTIMKIVEVEASVDEVWLNMLGSLIVGIYFSFASFIFDKNEWSLLKQIGLHFTLSIVVYFALAFGFGWVPADPISISIGVVIFIIIYLIFWFSIRSYLKKMASSMNDAVK
;
A
#
# COMPACT_ATOMS: atom_id res chain seq x y z
N MET A 1 6.08 -17.03 -18.73
CA MET A 1 4.68 -17.34 -18.38
C MET A 1 4.44 -17.25 -16.88
N GLU A 2 5.31 -17.84 -16.04
CA GLU A 2 5.21 -17.79 -14.57
C GLU A 2 5.21 -16.37 -13.98
N MET A 3 6.11 -15.48 -14.43
CA MET A 3 6.17 -14.10 -13.95
C MET A 3 4.89 -13.29 -14.24
N VAL A 4 4.24 -13.54 -15.38
CA VAL A 4 2.98 -12.86 -15.76
C VAL A 4 1.84 -13.35 -14.86
N VAL A 5 1.80 -14.65 -14.54
CA VAL A 5 0.81 -15.21 -13.63
C VAL A 5 0.97 -14.64 -12.22
N GLU A 6 2.21 -14.50 -11.74
CA GLU A 6 2.48 -13.93 -10.42
C GLU A 6 2.10 -12.44 -10.33
N LEU A 7 2.39 -11.67 -11.37
CA LEU A 7 1.91 -10.29 -11.51
C LEU A 7 0.38 -10.21 -11.41
N LEU A 8 -0.34 -11.05 -12.15
CA LEU A 8 -1.81 -11.06 -12.11
C LEU A 8 -2.33 -11.42 -10.71
N LYS A 9 -1.77 -12.44 -10.07
CA LYS A 9 -2.18 -12.86 -8.71
C LYS A 9 -2.01 -11.74 -7.70
N ARG A 10 -0.82 -11.14 -7.62
CA ARG A 10 -0.54 -10.05 -6.67
C ARG A 10 -1.41 -8.83 -6.98
N GLY A 11 -1.58 -8.50 -8.26
CA GLY A 11 -2.47 -7.42 -8.69
C GLY A 11 -3.92 -7.61 -8.23
N ILE A 12 -4.47 -8.83 -8.37
CA ILE A 12 -5.81 -9.17 -7.90
C ILE A 12 -5.93 -9.01 -6.37
N VAL A 13 -4.91 -9.42 -5.62
CA VAL A 13 -4.88 -9.22 -4.16
C VAL A 13 -4.92 -7.73 -3.81
N GLY A 14 -4.12 -6.91 -4.49
CA GLY A 14 -4.11 -5.45 -4.33
C GLY A 14 -5.47 -4.81 -4.61
N ILE A 15 -6.09 -5.19 -5.72
CA ILE A 15 -7.45 -4.76 -6.09
C ILE A 15 -8.46 -5.17 -5.02
N GLY A 16 -8.36 -6.40 -4.49
CA GLY A 16 -9.22 -6.90 -3.43
C GLY A 16 -9.14 -6.04 -2.16
N PHE A 17 -7.92 -5.73 -1.70
CA PHE A 17 -7.74 -4.84 -0.55
C PHE A 17 -8.30 -3.45 -0.80
N ALA A 18 -7.98 -2.84 -1.95
CA ALA A 18 -8.53 -1.53 -2.32
C ALA A 18 -10.06 -1.53 -2.33
N GLY A 19 -10.68 -2.56 -2.92
CA GLY A 19 -12.14 -2.72 -2.94
C GLY A 19 -12.75 -2.82 -1.54
N ILE A 20 -12.11 -3.57 -0.62
CA ILE A 20 -12.56 -3.66 0.78
C ILE A 20 -12.51 -2.28 1.46
N PHE A 21 -11.41 -1.55 1.33
CA PHE A 21 -11.27 -0.22 1.92
C PHE A 21 -12.28 0.78 1.34
N THR A 22 -12.46 0.79 0.01
CA THR A 22 -13.47 1.63 -0.64
C THR A 22 -14.88 1.27 -0.16
N PHE A 23 -15.21 -0.02 -0.03
CA PHE A 23 -16.52 -0.44 0.47
C PHE A 23 -16.77 -0.01 1.92
N ILE A 24 -15.75 -0.10 2.79
CA ILE A 24 -15.81 0.41 4.16
C ILE A 24 -16.07 1.93 4.15
N ALA A 25 -15.33 2.69 3.33
CA ALA A 25 -15.51 4.13 3.21
C ALA A 25 -16.94 4.48 2.75
N LEU A 26 -17.46 3.81 1.71
CA LEU A 26 -18.82 3.99 1.23
C LEU A 26 -19.87 3.62 2.28
N THR A 27 -19.61 2.57 3.07
CA THR A 27 -20.50 2.17 4.17
C THR A 27 -20.56 3.26 5.25
N ILE A 28 -19.42 3.85 5.60
CA ILE A 28 -19.37 4.97 6.55
C ILE A 28 -20.15 6.15 5.99
N MET A 29 -19.88 6.58 4.75
CA MET A 29 -20.59 7.68 4.09
C MET A 29 -22.09 7.46 4.07
N LYS A 30 -22.53 6.24 3.79
CA LYS A 30 -23.95 5.84 3.82
C LYS A 30 -24.57 5.96 5.21
N ILE A 31 -23.82 5.65 6.28
CA ILE A 31 -24.32 5.73 7.66
C ILE A 31 -24.39 7.17 8.14
N VAL A 32 -23.41 8.00 7.76
CA VAL A 32 -23.35 9.42 8.16
C VAL A 32 -24.08 10.35 7.18
N GLU A 33 -24.81 9.80 6.21
CA GLU A 33 -25.60 10.53 5.20
C GLU A 33 -24.78 11.57 4.42
N VAL A 34 -23.52 11.24 4.13
CA VAL A 34 -22.66 12.07 3.27
C VAL A 34 -22.95 11.74 1.81
N GLU A 35 -23.48 12.72 1.08
CA GLU A 35 -23.66 12.65 -0.36
C GLU A 35 -22.35 12.97 -1.09
N ALA A 36 -22.03 12.17 -2.11
CA ALA A 36 -20.93 12.42 -3.03
C ALA A 36 -21.38 12.09 -4.44
N SER A 37 -20.86 12.83 -5.42
CA SER A 37 -21.14 12.56 -6.83
C SER A 37 -20.57 11.21 -7.28
N VAL A 38 -21.18 10.62 -8.30
CA VAL A 38 -20.66 9.39 -8.92
C VAL A 38 -19.23 9.60 -9.42
N ASP A 39 -18.93 10.79 -9.97
CA ASP A 39 -17.62 11.15 -10.48
C ASP A 39 -16.55 11.16 -9.36
N GLU A 40 -16.86 11.76 -8.21
CA GLU A 40 -15.96 11.77 -7.05
C GLU A 40 -15.71 10.36 -6.51
N VAL A 41 -16.76 9.54 -6.39
CA VAL A 41 -16.63 8.15 -5.93
C VAL A 41 -15.78 7.35 -6.91
N TRP A 42 -16.02 7.48 -8.20
CA TRP A 42 -15.30 6.77 -9.25
C TRP A 42 -13.81 7.15 -9.26
N LEU A 43 -13.51 8.44 -9.17
CA LEU A 43 -12.14 8.95 -9.18
C LEU A 43 -11.33 8.43 -7.97
N ASN A 44 -11.94 8.46 -6.77
CA ASN A 44 -11.30 7.95 -5.55
C ASN A 44 -11.15 6.43 -5.55
N MET A 45 -12.12 5.70 -6.11
CA MET A 45 -12.02 4.26 -6.29
C MET A 45 -10.89 3.91 -7.26
N LEU A 46 -10.79 4.60 -8.39
CA LEU A 46 -9.70 4.39 -9.36
C LEU A 46 -8.33 4.63 -8.73
N GLY A 47 -8.14 5.75 -8.03
CA GLY A 47 -6.89 6.05 -7.34
C GLY A 47 -6.54 4.98 -6.31
N SER A 48 -7.52 4.53 -5.51
CA SER A 48 -7.34 3.46 -4.52
C SER A 48 -6.93 2.12 -5.14
N LEU A 49 -7.52 1.76 -6.29
CA LEU A 49 -7.15 0.56 -7.04
C LEU A 49 -5.72 0.63 -7.54
N ILE A 50 -5.30 1.77 -8.10
CA ILE A 50 -3.92 1.98 -8.58
C ILE A 50 -2.93 1.86 -7.43
N VAL A 51 -3.23 2.44 -6.26
CA VAL A 51 -2.41 2.30 -5.05
C VAL A 51 -2.30 0.84 -4.62
N GLY A 52 -3.41 0.10 -4.58
CA GLY A 52 -3.43 -1.31 -4.23
C GLY A 52 -2.57 -2.17 -5.17
N ILE A 53 -2.68 -1.95 -6.48
CA ILE A 53 -1.87 -2.63 -7.50
C ILE A 53 -0.39 -2.28 -7.33
N TYR A 54 -0.07 -0.99 -7.14
CA TYR A 54 1.31 -0.53 -6.95
C TYR A 54 1.97 -1.24 -5.77
N PHE A 55 1.37 -1.22 -4.57
CA PHE A 55 1.97 -1.85 -3.40
C PHE A 55 2.08 -3.38 -3.54
N SER A 56 1.15 -3.99 -4.26
CA SER A 56 1.24 -5.42 -4.59
C SER A 56 2.45 -5.73 -5.48
N PHE A 57 2.78 -4.85 -6.42
CA PHE A 57 3.96 -5.02 -7.28
C PHE A 57 5.25 -4.58 -6.58
N ALA A 58 5.21 -3.56 -5.73
CA ALA A 58 6.35 -3.12 -4.94
C ALA A 58 6.89 -4.25 -4.06
N SER A 59 6.05 -5.22 -3.67
CA SER A 59 6.47 -6.42 -2.94
C SER A 59 7.56 -7.25 -3.66
N PHE A 60 7.65 -7.20 -5.00
CA PHE A 60 8.70 -7.90 -5.76
C PHE A 60 10.12 -7.43 -5.41
N ILE A 61 10.27 -6.25 -4.80
CA ILE A 61 11.56 -5.75 -4.31
C ILE A 61 12.15 -6.70 -3.26
N PHE A 62 11.30 -7.37 -2.48
CA PHE A 62 11.72 -8.30 -1.43
C PHE A 62 12.05 -9.71 -1.94
N ASP A 63 11.73 -10.03 -3.20
CA ASP A 63 12.07 -11.31 -3.82
C ASP A 63 13.54 -11.36 -4.32
N LYS A 64 14.26 -10.23 -4.24
CA LYS A 64 15.65 -10.08 -4.70
C LYS A 64 16.65 -10.53 -3.63
N ASN A 65 16.81 -11.85 -3.49
CA ASN A 65 17.70 -12.48 -2.48
C ASN A 65 19.17 -12.03 -2.52
N GLU A 66 19.65 -11.51 -3.65
CA GLU A 66 20.99 -10.96 -3.83
C GLU A 66 21.21 -9.58 -3.16
N TRP A 67 20.13 -8.88 -2.81
CA TRP A 67 20.23 -7.55 -2.17
C TRP A 67 20.16 -7.66 -0.66
N SER A 68 20.90 -6.78 0.02
CA SER A 68 20.75 -6.64 1.47
C SER A 68 19.35 -6.16 1.82
N LEU A 69 18.84 -6.59 2.98
CA LEU A 69 17.52 -6.18 3.45
C LEU A 69 17.39 -4.65 3.55
N LEU A 70 18.46 -3.96 3.98
CA LEU A 70 18.48 -2.50 4.04
C LEU A 70 18.28 -1.86 2.66
N LYS A 71 18.92 -2.41 1.61
CA LYS A 71 18.75 -1.94 0.23
C LYS A 71 17.32 -2.14 -0.26
N GLN A 72 16.71 -3.30 0.02
CA GLN A 72 15.33 -3.59 -0.35
C GLN A 72 14.35 -2.63 0.35
N ILE A 73 14.49 -2.42 1.66
CA ILE A 73 13.65 -1.49 2.44
C ILE A 73 13.80 -0.07 1.93
N GLY A 74 15.04 0.40 1.72
CA GLY A 74 15.33 1.74 1.25
C GLY A 74 14.69 1.99 -0.11
N LEU A 75 14.88 1.07 -1.06
CA LEU A 75 14.27 1.18 -2.38
C LEU A 75 12.74 1.17 -2.31
N HIS A 76 12.16 0.22 -1.56
CA HIS A 76 10.72 0.11 -1.41
C HIS A 76 10.11 1.38 -0.80
N PHE A 77 10.74 1.92 0.25
CA PHE A 77 10.30 3.17 0.88
C PHE A 77 10.37 4.35 -0.08
N THR A 78 11.52 4.57 -0.73
CA THR A 78 11.73 5.69 -1.65
C THR A 78 10.79 5.64 -2.85
N LEU A 79 10.60 4.48 -3.47
CA LEU A 79 9.64 4.33 -4.57
C LEU A 79 8.21 4.57 -4.10
N SER A 80 7.85 4.05 -2.93
CA SER A 80 6.48 4.12 -2.43
C SER A 80 6.06 5.54 -2.06
N ILE A 81 6.95 6.31 -1.43
CA ILE A 81 6.64 7.71 -1.12
C ILE A 81 6.52 8.54 -2.41
N VAL A 82 7.41 8.35 -3.39
CA VAL A 82 7.37 9.08 -4.66
C VAL A 82 6.09 8.76 -5.44
N VAL A 83 5.76 7.47 -5.60
CA VAL A 83 4.56 7.06 -6.33
C VAL A 83 3.30 7.50 -5.61
N TYR A 84 3.24 7.37 -4.28
CA TYR A 84 2.10 7.81 -3.50
C TYR A 84 1.84 9.31 -3.69
N PHE A 85 2.87 10.16 -3.56
CA PHE A 85 2.68 11.60 -3.74
C PHE A 85 2.35 11.99 -5.18
N ALA A 86 2.92 11.31 -6.18
CA ALA A 86 2.53 11.51 -7.57
C ALA A 86 1.04 11.25 -7.80
N LEU A 87 0.52 10.15 -7.24
CA LEU A 87 -0.91 9.83 -7.27
C LEU A 87 -1.73 10.81 -6.44
N ALA A 88 -1.30 11.13 -5.22
CA ALA A 88 -2.03 12.02 -4.34
C ALA A 88 -2.21 13.43 -4.93
N PHE A 89 -1.20 13.94 -5.63
CA PHE A 89 -1.33 15.19 -6.38
C PHE A 89 -2.20 15.03 -7.63
N GLY A 90 -2.02 13.95 -8.40
CA GLY A 90 -2.79 13.69 -9.61
C GLY A 90 -4.29 13.49 -9.37
N PHE A 91 -4.65 12.90 -8.23
CA PHE A 91 -6.05 12.67 -7.81
C PHE A 91 -6.59 13.79 -6.89
N GLY A 92 -5.78 14.82 -6.58
CA GLY A 92 -6.20 15.95 -5.74
C GLY A 92 -6.41 15.61 -4.26
N TRP A 93 -5.85 14.50 -3.75
CA TRP A 93 -5.96 14.09 -2.35
C TRP A 93 -5.15 14.95 -1.40
N VAL A 94 -4.00 15.45 -1.87
CA VAL A 94 -3.09 16.28 -1.08
C VAL A 94 -2.89 17.60 -1.82
N PRO A 95 -3.20 18.75 -1.20
CA PRO A 95 -2.86 20.05 -1.76
C PRO A 95 -1.34 20.19 -1.98
N ALA A 96 -0.95 20.81 -3.08
CA ALA A 96 0.45 21.01 -3.45
C ALA A 96 1.11 22.21 -2.72
N ASP A 97 0.79 22.38 -1.43
CA ASP A 97 1.41 23.39 -0.56
C ASP A 97 2.39 22.75 0.43
N PRO A 98 3.44 23.48 0.89
CA PRO A 98 4.48 22.90 1.74
C PRO A 98 3.97 22.29 3.06
N ILE A 99 2.89 22.82 3.64
CA ILE A 99 2.36 22.35 4.92
C ILE A 99 1.64 21.01 4.72
N SER A 100 0.73 20.94 3.76
CA SER A 100 0.02 19.71 3.40
C SER A 100 0.98 18.59 3.01
N ILE A 101 2.02 18.91 2.24
CA ILE A 101 3.06 17.95 1.86
C ILE A 101 3.80 17.43 3.10
N SER A 102 4.24 18.34 3.99
CA SER A 102 4.97 17.96 5.20
C SER A 102 4.15 17.04 6.11
N ILE A 103 2.86 17.37 6.31
CA ILE A 103 1.92 16.53 7.07
C ILE A 103 1.76 15.17 6.39
N GLY A 104 1.55 15.15 5.08
CA GLY A 104 1.43 13.91 4.31
C GLY A 104 2.67 13.02 4.44
N VAL A 105 3.87 13.59 4.43
CA VAL A 105 5.13 12.84 4.55
C VAL A 105 5.22 12.19 5.92
N VAL A 106 4.90 12.94 6.98
CA VAL A 106 4.90 12.42 8.35
C VAL A 106 3.88 11.28 8.50
N ILE A 107 2.66 11.47 8.00
CA ILE A 107 1.61 10.42 8.02
C ILE A 107 2.07 9.19 7.26
N PHE A 108 2.63 9.35 6.06
CA PHE A 108 3.16 8.25 5.26
C PHE A 108 4.24 7.47 6.01
N ILE A 109 5.20 8.16 6.63
CA ILE A 109 6.26 7.53 7.43
C ILE A 109 5.68 6.73 8.59
N ILE A 110 4.73 7.29 9.34
CA ILE A 110 4.09 6.61 10.47
C ILE A 110 3.39 5.33 10.00
N ILE A 111 2.55 5.43 8.96
CA ILE A 111 1.84 4.28 8.40
C ILE A 111 2.82 3.21 7.90
N TYR A 112 3.86 3.63 7.17
CA TYR A 112 4.89 2.73 6.65
C TYR A 112 5.59 1.97 7.78
N LEU A 113 5.96 2.67 8.86
CA LEU A 113 6.59 2.06 10.03
C LEU A 113 5.64 1.07 10.72
N ILE A 114 4.35 1.38 10.86
CA ILE A 114 3.35 0.46 11.43
C ILE A 114 3.29 -0.84 10.62
N PHE A 115 3.17 -0.75 9.29
CA PHE A 115 3.16 -1.94 8.43
C PHE A 115 4.47 -2.72 8.52
N TRP A 116 5.60 -2.01 8.47
CA TRP A 116 6.92 -2.62 8.57
C TRP A 116 7.10 -3.40 9.88
N PHE A 117 6.81 -2.79 11.03
CA PHE A 117 6.93 -3.45 12.32
C PHE A 117 5.97 -4.62 12.47
N SER A 118 4.75 -4.50 11.95
CA SER A 118 3.74 -5.58 11.98
C SER A 118 4.20 -6.80 11.17
N ILE A 119 4.58 -6.58 9.91
CA ILE A 119 5.04 -7.65 9.01
C ILE A 119 6.34 -8.27 9.55
N ARG A 120 7.31 -7.46 9.98
CA ARG A 120 8.55 -7.95 10.58
C ARG A 120 8.29 -8.84 11.79
N SER A 121 7.38 -8.43 12.67
CA SER A 121 7.07 -9.18 13.88
C SER A 121 6.38 -10.51 13.55
N TYR A 122 5.46 -10.49 12.58
CA TYR A 122 4.81 -11.70 12.07
C TYR A 122 5.82 -12.68 11.47
N LEU A 123 6.67 -12.22 10.55
CA LEU A 123 7.68 -13.06 9.89
C LEU A 123 8.70 -13.64 10.88
N LYS A 124 9.11 -12.87 11.90
CA LYS A 124 9.99 -13.38 12.96
C LYS A 124 9.34 -14.50 13.77
N LYS A 125 8.06 -14.36 14.13
CA LYS A 125 7.31 -15.40 14.85
C LYS A 125 7.20 -16.66 13.98
N MET A 126 6.86 -16.51 12.71
CA MET A 126 6.77 -17.61 11.76
C MET A 126 8.11 -18.36 11.64
N ALA A 127 9.22 -17.65 11.45
CA ALA A 127 10.55 -18.24 11.37
C ALA A 127 10.93 -19.00 12.66
N SER A 128 10.61 -18.45 13.84
CA SER A 128 10.83 -19.15 15.12
C SER A 128 10.05 -20.45 15.18
N SER A 129 8.76 -20.44 14.82
CA SER A 129 7.92 -21.63 14.85
C SER A 129 8.41 -22.74 13.91
N MET A 130 8.97 -22.36 12.76
CA MET A 130 9.57 -23.31 11.82
C MET A 130 10.85 -23.93 12.38
N ASN A 131 11.70 -23.13 13.04
CA ASN A 131 12.92 -23.61 13.66
C ASN A 131 12.65 -24.57 14.83
N ASP A 132 11.61 -24.29 15.61
CA ASP A 132 11.22 -25.14 16.74
C ASP A 132 10.58 -26.46 16.27
N ALA A 133 9.96 -26.50 15.08
CA ALA A 133 9.38 -27.71 14.51
C ALA A 133 10.41 -28.73 13.98
N VAL A 134 11.66 -28.29 13.76
CA VAL A 134 12.77 -29.14 13.27
C VAL A 134 13.85 -29.40 14.33
N LYS A 135 13.67 -28.89 15.55
CA LYS A 135 14.44 -29.27 16.73
C LYS A 135 13.90 -30.56 17.32
#